data_AF-A0A1N7SL07-F1
#
_entry.id   AF-A0A1N7SL07-F1
#
_cell.length_a   1.000
_cell.length_b   1.000
_cell.length_c   1.000
_cell.angle_alpha   90.00
_cell.angle_beta   90.00
_cell.angle_gamma   90.00
#
_symmetry.space_group_name_H-M   'P 1'
#
loop_
_entity.id
_entity.type
_entity.pdbx_description
1 polymer ?
#
loop_
_entity_poly.entity_id
_entity_poly.type
_entity_poly.pdbx_seq_one_letter_code
_entity_poly.pdbx_strand_id
1 'polypeptide(L)'
;MRSCLIDKLSYLYELSQPAYLFAPEPPRRRCQDSLLIDRLDELRPLEARAHQRADDLRTLALWLERDVLSLAGPDLPTRQELFDFIVEQLRQREPEDPSRIGTMRVALQNQRNDLLAFAGVLDQKLDAIASDTAVAGHLVRATCLLHRKPTSVAFWQAWNRLHAAIDRRFHEVWTAVSQALHDTPRSSSLVENLNSRLRNCLTLRHHLDGGRAWLELLKFFVNHRRFTRSRCSGRVGKSPREAMTGEAHSHSLTLLGLGPLQPRQI
;
A
#
# COMPACT_ATOMS: atom_id res chain seq x y z
N MET A 1 1.29 1.11 -3.56
CA MET A 1 2.08 1.06 -2.33
C MET A 1 1.98 -0.29 -1.68
N ARG A 2 0.82 -0.99 -1.79
CA ARG A 2 0.74 -2.46 -1.66
C ARG A 2 1.91 -3.15 -2.41
N SER A 3 2.08 -2.88 -3.70
CA SER A 3 3.09 -3.52 -4.57
C SER A 3 4.52 -2.93 -4.53
N CYS A 4 4.97 -2.25 -3.47
CA CYS A 4 6.39 -1.83 -3.44
C CYS A 4 7.03 -1.92 -2.06
N LEU A 5 6.26 -1.74 -0.99
CA LEU A 5 6.75 -2.07 0.36
C LEU A 5 6.49 -3.55 0.69
N ILE A 6 5.29 -4.07 0.41
CA ILE A 6 4.98 -5.50 0.61
C ILE A 6 5.77 -6.36 -0.39
N ASP A 7 5.87 -5.93 -1.66
CA ASP A 7 6.71 -6.62 -2.64
C ASP A 7 8.20 -6.58 -2.27
N LYS A 8 8.69 -5.52 -1.63
CA LYS A 8 10.07 -5.50 -1.09
C LYS A 8 10.22 -6.45 0.09
N LEU A 9 9.22 -6.59 0.94
CA LEU A 9 9.24 -7.54 2.06
C LEU A 9 9.13 -9.00 1.58
N SER A 10 8.37 -9.28 0.52
CA SER A 10 8.32 -10.59 -0.14
C SER A 10 9.59 -10.90 -0.95
N TYR A 11 10.21 -9.89 -1.59
CA TYR A 11 11.47 -10.07 -2.33
C TYR A 11 12.67 -10.38 -1.42
N LEU A 12 12.65 -9.88 -0.18
CA LEU A 12 13.64 -10.24 0.83
C LEU A 12 13.52 -11.69 1.32
N TYR A 13 12.34 -12.31 1.17
CA TYR A 13 12.11 -13.72 1.47
C TYR A 13 12.60 -14.66 0.36
N GLU A 14 12.53 -14.25 -0.92
CA GLU A 14 13.09 -15.03 -2.03
C GLU A 14 14.62 -15.04 -2.05
N LEU A 15 15.26 -13.94 -1.61
CA LEU A 15 16.72 -13.84 -1.50
C LEU A 15 17.30 -14.58 -0.28
N SER A 16 16.46 -15.07 0.64
CA SER A 16 16.88 -15.83 1.82
C SER A 16 16.75 -17.35 1.65
N GLN A 17 16.41 -17.85 0.45
CA GLN A 17 16.36 -19.29 0.20
C GLN A 17 17.72 -19.82 -0.29
N PRO A 18 18.31 -20.83 0.36
CA PRO A 18 19.52 -21.47 -0.14
C PRO A 18 19.21 -22.31 -1.37
N ALA A 19 19.76 -21.93 -2.52
CA ALA A 19 19.75 -22.75 -3.73
C ALA A 19 20.72 -23.93 -3.55
N TYR A 20 20.20 -25.09 -3.15
CA TYR A 20 20.97 -26.32 -3.08
C TYR A 20 21.10 -26.96 -4.45
N LEU A 21 22.27 -26.81 -5.10
CA LEU A 21 22.72 -27.63 -6.22
C LEU A 21 23.66 -28.70 -5.67
N PHE A 22 23.18 -29.93 -5.59
CA PHE A 22 23.92 -31.10 -5.12
C PHE A 22 24.81 -31.64 -6.25
N ALA A 23 26.13 -31.62 -6.08
CA ALA A 23 27.09 -32.40 -6.86
C ALA A 23 27.97 -33.21 -5.89
N PRO A 24 28.35 -34.47 -6.21
CA PRO A 24 29.07 -35.32 -5.26
C PRO A 24 30.55 -34.91 -5.15
N GLU A 25 31.02 -34.73 -3.91
CA GLU A 25 32.40 -34.33 -3.56
C GLU A 25 33.29 -35.54 -3.18
N PRO A 26 34.61 -35.48 -3.47
CA PRO A 26 35.58 -36.56 -3.21
C PRO A 26 36.02 -36.61 -1.73
N PRO A 27 36.76 -37.64 -1.27
CA PRO A 27 36.93 -37.87 0.17
C PRO A 27 37.84 -36.82 0.82
N ARG A 28 37.30 -36.04 1.77
CA ARG A 28 38.00 -34.98 2.52
C ARG A 28 38.63 -35.50 3.82
N ARG A 29 39.73 -34.85 4.24
CA ARG A 29 40.52 -35.18 5.43
C ARG A 29 39.82 -34.67 6.71
N ARG A 30 39.67 -35.53 7.72
CA ARG A 30 39.05 -35.29 9.07
C ARG A 30 39.25 -33.91 9.73
N CYS A 31 40.35 -33.21 9.47
CA CYS A 31 40.64 -31.89 10.07
C CYS A 31 39.86 -30.74 9.40
N GLN A 32 39.50 -30.87 8.12
CA GLN A 32 38.61 -29.92 7.43
C GLN A 32 37.15 -30.06 7.87
N ASP A 33 36.74 -31.28 8.24
CA ASP A 33 35.36 -31.54 8.68
C ASP A 33 35.07 -30.88 10.04
N SER A 34 36.04 -30.86 10.97
CA SER A 34 35.89 -30.17 12.26
C SER A 34 35.70 -28.66 12.09
N LEU A 35 36.51 -28.02 11.23
CA LEU A 35 36.40 -26.58 10.95
C LEU A 35 35.09 -26.23 10.23
N LEU A 36 34.56 -27.13 9.41
CA LEU A 36 33.25 -26.96 8.77
C LEU A 36 32.10 -27.15 9.77
N ILE A 37 32.22 -28.09 10.71
CA ILE A 37 31.24 -28.29 11.79
C ILE A 37 31.21 -27.06 12.70
N ASP A 38 32.37 -26.57 13.15
CA ASP A 38 32.46 -25.37 13.99
C ASP A 38 31.84 -24.15 13.30
N ARG A 39 32.12 -23.98 12.00
CA ARG A 39 31.53 -22.90 11.19
C ARG A 39 30.02 -23.07 10.98
N LEU A 40 29.52 -24.30 10.85
CA LEU A 40 28.08 -24.55 10.78
C LEU A 40 27.39 -24.26 12.12
N ASP A 41 28.02 -24.60 13.24
CA ASP A 41 27.50 -24.33 14.57
C ASP A 41 27.47 -22.82 14.89
N GLU A 42 28.42 -22.04 14.35
CA GLU A 42 28.36 -20.57 14.39
C GLU A 42 27.25 -19.98 13.50
N LEU A 43 26.97 -20.59 12.36
CA LEU A 43 25.98 -20.09 11.38
C LEU A 43 24.53 -20.43 11.76
N ARG A 44 24.28 -21.56 12.42
CA ARG A 44 22.92 -21.99 12.83
C ARG A 44 22.17 -20.95 13.68
N PRO A 45 22.77 -20.33 14.71
CA PRO A 45 22.12 -19.26 15.46
C PRO A 45 21.83 -18.02 14.61
N LEU A 46 22.69 -17.71 13.64
CA LEU A 46 22.49 -16.58 12.73
C LEU A 46 21.34 -16.83 11.75
N GLU A 47 21.24 -18.05 11.21
CA GLU A 47 20.13 -18.53 10.39
C GLU A 47 18.81 -18.49 11.15
N ALA A 48 18.76 -19.05 12.36
CA ALA A 48 17.56 -19.02 13.21
C ALA A 48 17.09 -17.60 13.52
N ARG A 49 18.03 -16.68 13.83
CA ARG A 49 17.73 -15.26 14.04
C ARG A 49 17.20 -14.58 12.78
N ALA A 50 17.75 -14.90 11.61
CA ALA A 50 17.27 -14.37 10.34
C ALA A 50 15.84 -14.84 10.01
N HIS A 51 15.53 -16.13 10.26
CA HIS A 51 14.18 -16.66 10.11
C HIS A 51 13.18 -16.00 11.06
N GLN A 52 13.51 -15.92 12.35
CA GLN A 52 12.64 -15.26 13.33
C GLN A 52 12.35 -13.82 12.95
N ARG A 53 13.38 -13.07 12.52
CA ARG A 53 13.21 -11.70 12.04
C ARG A 53 12.27 -11.62 10.84
N ALA A 54 12.43 -12.52 9.87
CA ALA A 54 11.56 -12.56 8.70
C ALA A 54 10.10 -12.83 9.08
N ASP A 55 9.87 -13.74 10.03
CA ASP A 55 8.53 -14.09 10.53
C ASP A 55 7.88 -12.93 11.30
N ASP A 56 8.66 -12.23 12.14
CA ASP A 56 8.23 -11.04 12.85
C ASP A 56 7.84 -9.92 11.88
N LEU A 57 8.70 -9.61 10.91
CA LEU A 57 8.44 -8.58 9.90
C LEU A 57 7.22 -8.94 9.05
N ARG A 58 7.03 -10.23 8.72
CA ARG A 58 5.84 -10.71 8.01
C ARG A 58 4.58 -10.48 8.84
N THR A 59 4.63 -10.76 10.14
CA THR A 59 3.50 -10.55 11.06
C THR A 59 3.12 -9.07 11.12
N LEU A 60 4.09 -8.17 11.29
CA LEU A 60 3.85 -6.72 11.28
C LEU A 60 3.29 -6.23 9.95
N ALA A 61 3.78 -6.75 8.82
CA ALA A 61 3.27 -6.42 7.50
C ALA A 61 1.80 -6.87 7.32
N LEU A 62 1.46 -8.06 7.82
CA LEU A 62 0.09 -8.57 7.78
C LEU A 62 -0.87 -7.72 8.63
N TRP A 63 -0.46 -7.30 9.83
CA TRP A 63 -1.26 -6.40 10.67
C TRP A 63 -1.44 -5.03 10.00
N LEU A 64 -0.37 -4.48 9.42
CA LEU A 64 -0.44 -3.23 8.67
C LEU A 64 -1.42 -3.35 7.50
N GLU A 65 -1.34 -4.43 6.72
CA GLU A 65 -2.20 -4.61 5.54
C GLU A 65 -3.66 -4.87 5.91
N ARG A 66 -3.90 -5.80 6.84
CA ARG A 66 -5.24 -6.35 7.09
C ARG A 66 -6.02 -5.55 8.11
N ASP A 67 -5.37 -4.96 9.09
CA ASP A 67 -6.06 -4.35 10.22
C ASP A 67 -5.96 -2.82 10.21
N VAL A 68 -4.85 -2.27 9.70
CA VAL A 68 -4.65 -0.81 9.62
C VAL A 68 -5.05 -0.24 8.27
N LEU A 69 -4.57 -0.82 7.17
CA LEU A 69 -4.77 -0.29 5.81
C LEU A 69 -5.95 -0.93 5.07
N SER A 70 -6.73 -1.79 5.73
CA SER A 70 -7.98 -2.30 5.16
C SER A 70 -8.99 -1.17 4.98
N LEU A 71 -9.70 -1.19 3.86
CA LEU A 71 -10.73 -0.20 3.56
C LEU A 71 -11.87 -0.30 4.59
N ALA A 72 -12.46 -1.49 4.69
CA ALA A 72 -13.36 -1.88 5.76
C ALA A 72 -12.51 -2.27 6.99
N GLY A 73 -12.38 -1.33 7.92
CA GLY A 73 -11.53 -1.43 9.10
C GLY A 73 -12.05 -0.57 10.25
N PRO A 74 -11.32 -0.50 11.37
CA PRO A 74 -11.71 0.30 12.52
C PRO A 74 -11.70 1.81 12.19
N ASP A 75 -12.08 2.67 13.13
CA ASP A 75 -12.02 4.12 12.95
C ASP A 75 -10.57 4.65 12.87
N LEU A 76 -10.41 5.90 12.44
CA LEU A 76 -9.12 6.54 12.30
C LEU A 76 -8.30 6.55 13.61
N PRO A 77 -8.84 6.89 14.79
CA PRO A 77 -8.09 6.84 16.04
C PRO A 77 -7.51 5.46 16.33
N THR A 78 -8.32 4.40 16.23
CA THR A 78 -7.85 3.02 16.44
C THR A 78 -6.77 2.65 15.43
N ARG A 79 -6.91 3.07 14.15
CA ARG A 79 -5.86 2.81 13.14
C ARG A 79 -4.56 3.53 13.45
N GLN A 80 -4.62 4.75 14.00
CA GLN A 80 -3.42 5.49 14.39
C GLN A 80 -2.67 4.77 15.52
N GLU A 81 -3.40 4.29 16.54
CA GLU A 81 -2.82 3.50 17.63
C GLU A 81 -2.14 2.22 17.12
N LEU A 82 -2.84 1.46 16.26
CA LEU A 82 -2.29 0.24 15.66
C LEU A 82 -1.08 0.53 14.75
N PHE A 83 -1.11 1.65 14.01
CA PHE A 83 0.02 2.06 13.16
C PHE A 83 1.24 2.43 14.01
N ASP A 84 1.04 3.22 15.06
CA ASP A 84 2.12 3.66 15.95
C ASP A 84 2.72 2.46 16.69
N PHE A 85 1.90 1.49 17.10
CA PHE A 85 2.37 0.20 17.61
C PHE A 85 3.28 -0.52 16.61
N ILE A 86 2.90 -0.61 15.33
CA ILE A 86 3.74 -1.27 14.30
C ILE A 86 5.07 -0.53 14.13
N VAL A 87 5.05 0.81 14.10
CA VAL A 87 6.27 1.64 14.00
C VAL A 87 7.18 1.42 15.22
N GLU A 88 6.61 1.27 16.41
CA GLU A 88 7.37 0.94 17.63
C GLU A 88 8.01 -0.44 17.53
N GLN A 89 7.26 -1.45 17.09
CA GLN A 89 7.78 -2.81 16.90
C GLN A 89 8.92 -2.88 15.88
N LEU A 90 8.88 -2.05 14.84
CA LEU A 90 9.97 -1.90 13.88
C LEU A 90 11.18 -1.21 14.51
N ARG A 91 10.97 -0.18 15.35
CA ARG A 91 12.06 0.51 16.06
C ARG A 91 12.84 -0.42 16.97
N GLN A 92 12.15 -1.29 17.70
CA GLN A 92 12.78 -2.28 18.59
C GLN A 92 13.67 -3.27 17.84
N ARG A 93 13.36 -3.53 16.56
CA ARG A 93 14.10 -4.44 15.68
C ARG A 93 15.12 -3.72 14.79
N GLU A 94 15.19 -2.40 14.83
CA GLU A 94 16.14 -1.60 14.03
C GLU A 94 17.61 -1.98 14.28
N PRO A 95 18.08 -2.28 15.51
CA PRO A 95 19.47 -2.70 15.75
C PRO A 95 19.89 -3.95 14.97
N GLU A 96 18.94 -4.79 14.56
CA GLU A 96 19.20 -6.04 13.85
C GLU A 96 19.53 -5.87 12.37
N ASP A 97 19.01 -4.81 11.75
CA ASP A 97 19.34 -4.36 10.39
C ASP A 97 19.03 -2.86 10.27
N PRO A 98 19.94 -2.00 10.75
CA PRO A 98 19.70 -0.56 10.79
C PRO A 98 19.41 0.04 9.41
N SER A 99 20.02 -0.55 8.37
CA SER A 99 19.90 -0.05 7.01
C SER A 99 18.49 -0.24 6.45
N ARG A 100 17.95 -1.47 6.53
CA ARG A 100 16.66 -1.81 5.91
C ARG A 100 15.49 -1.47 6.82
N ILE A 101 15.56 -1.88 8.10
CA ILE A 101 14.48 -1.67 9.06
C ILE A 101 14.36 -0.18 9.40
N GLY A 102 15.49 0.51 9.61
CA GLY A 102 15.50 1.96 9.86
C GLY A 102 14.89 2.75 8.70
N THR A 103 15.28 2.45 7.46
CA THR A 103 14.70 3.09 6.27
C THR A 103 13.18 2.87 6.19
N MET A 104 12.72 1.64 6.43
CA MET A 104 11.29 1.31 6.37
C MET A 104 10.49 2.01 7.48
N ARG A 105 11.02 2.00 8.71
CA ARG A 105 10.40 2.67 9.86
C ARG A 105 10.22 4.15 9.60
N VAL A 106 11.29 4.85 9.19
CA VAL A 106 11.25 6.29 8.90
C VAL A 106 10.24 6.59 7.79
N ALA A 107 10.24 5.80 6.72
CA ALA A 107 9.29 5.97 5.62
C ALA A 107 7.84 5.81 6.08
N LEU A 108 7.53 4.78 6.88
CA LEU A 108 6.18 4.55 7.41
C LEU A 108 5.75 5.68 8.35
N GLN A 109 6.63 6.07 9.28
CA GLN A 109 6.35 7.14 10.24
C GLN A 109 6.03 8.46 9.53
N ASN A 110 6.82 8.83 8.53
CA ASN A 110 6.64 10.08 7.77
C ASN A 110 5.36 10.08 6.91
N GLN A 111 4.89 8.90 6.50
CA GLN A 111 3.74 8.75 5.61
C GLN A 111 2.45 8.36 6.35
N ARG A 112 2.47 8.23 7.68
CA ARG A 112 1.32 7.74 8.46
C ARG A 112 0.01 8.44 8.10
N ASN A 113 0.02 9.78 8.16
CA ASN A 113 -1.18 10.56 7.92
C ASN A 113 -1.69 10.41 6.47
N ASP A 114 -0.78 10.37 5.50
CA ASP A 114 -1.13 10.17 4.09
C ASP A 114 -1.68 8.77 3.82
N LEU A 115 -1.08 7.75 4.45
CA LEU A 115 -1.53 6.36 4.36
C LEU A 115 -2.90 6.14 5.02
N LEU A 116 -3.22 6.92 6.07
CA LEU A 116 -4.47 6.84 6.80
C LEU A 116 -5.53 7.86 6.37
N ALA A 117 -5.23 8.78 5.44
CA ALA A 117 -6.15 9.84 5.03
C ALA A 117 -7.50 9.30 4.51
N PHE A 118 -7.48 8.15 3.85
CA PHE A 118 -8.71 7.50 3.38
C PHE A 118 -9.65 7.07 4.53
N ALA A 119 -9.09 6.79 5.71
CA ALA A 119 -9.87 6.39 6.89
C ALA A 119 -10.72 7.56 7.39
N GLY A 120 -10.14 8.77 7.46
CA GLY A 120 -10.88 9.96 7.86
C GLY A 120 -12.02 10.30 6.89
N VAL A 121 -11.79 10.15 5.59
CA VAL A 121 -12.85 10.32 4.57
C VAL A 121 -13.94 9.27 4.73
N LEU A 122 -13.57 8.01 4.99
CA LEU A 122 -14.55 6.95 5.22
C LEU A 122 -15.35 7.21 6.50
N ASP A 123 -14.70 7.62 7.58
CA ASP A 123 -15.33 7.92 8.86
C ASP A 123 -16.39 9.01 8.72
N GLN A 124 -16.06 10.12 8.04
CA GLN A 124 -17.02 11.19 7.73
C GLN A 124 -18.23 10.67 6.93
N LYS A 125 -18.01 9.78 5.95
CA LYS A 125 -19.12 9.18 5.19
C LYS A 125 -19.99 8.29 6.07
N LEU A 126 -19.40 7.50 6.97
CA LEU A 126 -20.16 6.64 7.87
C LEU A 126 -20.93 7.45 8.92
N ASP A 127 -20.39 8.58 9.38
CA ASP A 127 -21.08 9.49 10.29
C ASP A 127 -22.26 10.20 9.60
N ALA A 128 -22.10 10.57 8.33
CA ALA A 128 -23.20 11.07 7.51
C ALA A 128 -24.30 10.01 7.33
N ILE A 129 -23.94 8.77 7.01
CA ILE A 129 -24.90 7.65 6.93
C ILE A 129 -25.60 7.47 8.28
N ALA A 130 -24.89 7.47 9.39
CA ALA A 130 -25.48 7.33 10.73
C ALA A 130 -26.52 8.43 11.02
N SER A 131 -26.22 9.67 10.61
CA SER A 131 -27.10 10.83 10.76
C SER A 131 -28.34 10.74 9.86
N ASP A 132 -28.16 10.51 8.56
CA ASP A 132 -29.25 10.38 7.58
C ASP A 132 -30.15 9.17 7.90
N THR A 133 -29.51 8.11 8.40
CA THR A 133 -30.18 6.87 8.79
C THR A 133 -30.65 6.82 10.23
N ALA A 134 -30.45 7.86 11.03
CA ALA A 134 -30.80 7.86 12.46
C ALA A 134 -30.43 6.53 13.18
N VAL A 135 -29.32 5.91 12.77
CA VAL A 135 -28.80 4.64 13.28
C VAL A 135 -27.53 4.94 14.05
N ALA A 136 -27.33 4.25 15.16
CA ALA A 136 -26.14 4.44 15.98
C ALA A 136 -24.85 4.18 15.16
N GLY A 137 -23.88 5.10 15.22
CA GLY A 137 -22.66 5.04 14.40
C GLY A 137 -21.87 3.72 14.55
N HIS A 138 -21.89 3.10 15.73
CA HIS A 138 -21.25 1.80 15.94
C HIS A 138 -21.90 0.66 15.13
N LEU A 139 -23.21 0.72 14.85
CA LEU A 139 -23.90 -0.25 13.99
C LEU A 139 -23.55 -0.02 12.53
N VAL A 140 -23.47 1.23 12.08
CA VAL A 140 -22.98 1.57 10.72
C VAL A 140 -21.53 1.09 10.53
N ARG A 141 -20.68 1.30 11.54
CA ARG A 141 -19.30 0.78 11.56
C ARG A 141 -19.26 -0.75 11.49
N ALA A 142 -20.11 -1.44 12.25
CA ALA A 142 -20.17 -2.89 12.23
C ALA A 142 -20.64 -3.43 10.87
N THR A 143 -21.57 -2.74 10.21
CA THR A 143 -21.96 -3.01 8.81
C THR A 143 -20.77 -2.85 7.86
N CYS A 144 -19.99 -1.77 8.01
CA CYS A 144 -18.75 -1.56 7.24
C CYS A 144 -17.75 -2.71 7.43
N LEU A 145 -17.52 -3.15 8.67
CA LEU A 145 -16.63 -4.28 8.97
C LEU A 145 -17.13 -5.60 8.38
N LEU A 146 -18.45 -5.80 8.27
CA LEU A 146 -19.02 -7.00 7.69
C LEU A 146 -18.70 -7.14 6.19
N HIS A 147 -18.56 -6.04 5.45
CA HIS A 147 -18.14 -6.06 4.03
C HIS A 147 -16.73 -6.65 3.81
N ARG A 148 -15.87 -6.72 4.83
CA ARG A 148 -14.55 -7.39 4.75
C ARG A 148 -14.66 -8.91 4.79
N LYS A 149 -15.72 -9.47 5.38
CA LYS A 149 -15.80 -10.90 5.68
C LYS A 149 -16.25 -11.70 4.46
N PRO A 150 -15.64 -12.87 4.18
CA PRO A 150 -16.16 -13.78 3.17
C PRO A 150 -17.49 -14.36 3.62
N THR A 151 -18.33 -14.71 2.64
CA THR A 151 -19.60 -15.42 2.88
C THR A 151 -19.31 -16.73 3.61
N SER A 152 -19.86 -16.84 4.82
CA SER A 152 -19.60 -17.92 5.77
C SER A 152 -20.73 -17.96 6.80
N VAL A 153 -20.78 -19.01 7.61
CA VAL A 153 -21.75 -19.08 8.73
C VAL A 153 -21.58 -17.87 9.67
N ALA A 154 -20.35 -17.50 10.00
CA ALA A 154 -20.05 -16.34 10.84
C ALA A 154 -20.49 -15.01 10.20
N PHE A 155 -20.40 -14.90 8.86
CA PHE A 155 -20.93 -13.76 8.12
C PHE A 155 -22.45 -13.66 8.29
N TRP A 156 -23.19 -14.74 8.05
CA TRP A 156 -24.66 -14.73 8.17
C TRP A 156 -25.14 -14.51 9.60
N GLN A 157 -24.41 -15.01 10.60
CA GLN A 157 -24.70 -14.70 12.01
C GLN A 157 -24.47 -13.22 12.34
N ALA A 158 -23.43 -12.60 11.82
CA ALA A 158 -23.20 -11.16 11.98
C ALA A 158 -24.25 -10.33 11.22
N TRP A 159 -24.59 -10.75 9.99
CA TRP A 159 -25.66 -10.16 9.19
C TRP A 159 -26.98 -10.14 9.94
N ASN A 160 -27.43 -11.30 10.46
CA ASN A 160 -28.71 -11.40 11.16
C ASN A 160 -28.72 -10.57 12.45
N ARG A 161 -27.60 -10.49 13.18
CA ARG A 161 -27.49 -9.62 14.36
C ARG A 161 -27.62 -8.14 14.01
N LEU A 162 -26.97 -7.71 12.93
CA LEU A 162 -27.08 -6.33 12.46
C LEU A 162 -28.46 -6.02 11.89
N HIS A 163 -29.06 -6.95 11.16
CA HIS A 163 -30.42 -6.84 10.66
C HIS A 163 -31.42 -6.71 11.81
N ALA A 164 -31.27 -7.49 12.89
CA ALA A 164 -32.12 -7.37 14.07
C ALA A 164 -31.92 -6.05 14.84
N ALA A 165 -30.70 -5.52 14.88
CA ALA A 165 -30.37 -4.29 15.60
C ALA A 165 -30.77 -3.01 14.84
N ILE A 166 -30.66 -3.02 13.50
CA ILE A 166 -30.97 -1.88 12.62
C ILE A 166 -32.42 -1.93 12.10
N ASP A 167 -33.01 -3.12 12.07
CA ASP A 167 -34.38 -3.40 11.63
C ASP A 167 -34.65 -2.87 10.20
N ARG A 168 -35.75 -2.13 9.99
CA ARG A 168 -36.24 -1.71 8.67
C ARG A 168 -35.22 -0.93 7.83
N ARG A 169 -34.25 -0.27 8.48
CA ARG A 169 -33.23 0.54 7.80
C ARG A 169 -32.00 -0.26 7.38
N PHE A 170 -31.94 -1.56 7.68
CA PHE A 170 -30.74 -2.36 7.47
C PHE A 170 -30.28 -2.34 6.01
N HIS A 171 -31.19 -2.52 5.05
CA HIS A 171 -30.85 -2.51 3.62
C HIS A 171 -30.44 -1.13 3.10
N GLU A 172 -31.03 -0.06 3.64
CA GLU A 172 -30.63 1.32 3.35
C GLU A 172 -29.19 1.57 3.81
N VAL A 173 -28.88 1.22 5.06
CA VAL A 173 -27.52 1.32 5.64
C VAL A 173 -26.53 0.44 4.88
N TRP A 174 -26.87 -0.81 4.59
CA TRP A 174 -26.00 -1.73 3.84
C TRP A 174 -25.62 -1.15 2.46
N THR A 175 -26.62 -0.64 1.73
CA THR A 175 -26.41 -0.06 0.39
C THR A 175 -25.56 1.21 0.47
N ALA A 176 -25.87 2.11 1.42
CA ALA A 176 -25.12 3.34 1.61
C ALA A 176 -23.66 3.08 2.02
N VAL A 177 -23.42 2.13 2.91
CA VAL A 177 -22.07 1.71 3.33
C VAL A 177 -21.31 1.09 2.16
N SER A 178 -21.95 0.22 1.37
CA SER A 178 -21.36 -0.36 0.16
C SER A 178 -20.92 0.72 -0.83
N GLN A 179 -21.76 1.72 -1.05
CA GLN A 179 -21.45 2.86 -1.92
C GLN A 179 -20.32 3.71 -1.35
N ALA A 180 -20.35 4.01 -0.05
CA ALA A 180 -19.28 4.75 0.62
C ALA A 180 -17.92 4.06 0.49
N LEU A 181 -17.88 2.72 0.62
CA LEU A 181 -16.69 1.91 0.39
C LEU A 181 -16.26 1.99 -1.09
N HIS A 182 -17.19 1.89 -2.04
CA HIS A 182 -16.87 2.00 -3.47
C HIS A 182 -16.25 3.35 -3.84
N ASP A 183 -16.82 4.44 -3.32
CA ASP A 183 -16.42 5.82 -3.63
C ASP A 183 -15.21 6.29 -2.82
N THR A 184 -14.71 5.49 -1.89
CA THR A 184 -13.51 5.84 -1.10
C THR A 184 -12.28 5.31 -1.83
N PRO A 185 -11.42 6.19 -2.39
CA PRO A 185 -10.28 5.77 -3.16
C PRO A 185 -9.28 5.02 -2.27
N ARG A 186 -8.94 3.78 -2.66
CA ARG A 186 -7.84 3.04 -2.02
C ARG A 186 -6.50 3.62 -2.42
N SER A 187 -5.61 3.84 -1.45
CA SER A 187 -4.21 4.23 -1.73
C SER A 187 -3.50 3.24 -2.68
N SER A 188 -3.89 1.96 -2.67
CA SER A 188 -3.38 0.97 -3.63
C SER A 188 -3.74 1.28 -5.09
N SER A 189 -4.97 1.71 -5.39
CA SER A 189 -5.36 2.02 -6.77
C SER A 189 -4.73 3.31 -7.27
N LEU A 190 -4.54 4.30 -6.39
CA LEU A 190 -3.80 5.52 -6.70
C LEU A 190 -2.34 5.22 -7.04
N VAL A 191 -1.67 4.41 -6.22
CA VAL A 191 -0.27 4.09 -6.48
C VAL A 191 -0.11 3.09 -7.62
N GLU A 192 -1.03 2.17 -7.84
CA GLU A 192 -1.01 1.29 -9.01
C GLU A 192 -1.22 2.08 -10.31
N ASN A 193 -2.12 3.07 -10.29
CA ASN A 193 -2.29 4.03 -11.38
C ASN A 193 -1.00 4.86 -11.59
N LEU A 194 -0.38 5.34 -10.52
CA LEU A 194 0.90 6.05 -10.62
C LEU A 194 2.00 5.14 -11.16
N ASN A 195 2.15 3.93 -10.63
CA ASN A 195 3.17 2.97 -11.04
C ASN A 195 3.05 2.59 -12.51
N SER A 196 1.84 2.35 -13.01
CA SER A 196 1.61 2.07 -14.44
C SER A 196 2.01 3.26 -15.34
N ARG A 197 1.79 4.51 -14.87
CA ARG A 197 2.23 5.72 -15.59
C ARG A 197 3.75 5.91 -15.52
N LEU A 198 4.36 5.60 -14.38
CA LEU A 198 5.80 5.68 -14.17
C LEU A 198 6.57 4.64 -14.99
N ARG A 199 6.08 3.39 -15.11
CA ARG A 199 6.74 2.34 -15.90
C ARG A 199 7.08 2.79 -17.32
N ASN A 200 6.17 3.51 -17.98
CA ASN A 200 6.38 4.04 -19.33
C ASN A 200 7.45 5.14 -19.42
N CYS A 201 7.73 5.82 -18.30
CA CYS A 201 8.72 6.89 -18.25
C CYS A 201 10.07 6.38 -17.74
N LEU A 202 10.08 5.39 -16.86
CA LEU A 202 11.28 4.84 -16.24
C LEU A 202 12.21 4.14 -17.24
N THR A 203 11.70 3.65 -18.37
CA THR A 203 12.53 3.15 -19.48
C THR A 203 13.43 4.25 -20.06
N LEU A 204 13.03 5.52 -19.98
CA LEU A 204 13.78 6.67 -20.48
C LEU A 204 14.80 7.21 -19.46
N ARG A 205 14.85 6.65 -18.25
CA ARG A 205 15.75 7.09 -17.16
C ARG A 205 17.23 7.05 -17.57
N HIS A 206 17.60 6.10 -18.42
CA HIS A 206 18.98 5.92 -18.89
C HIS A 206 19.48 7.08 -19.76
N HIS A 207 18.59 7.87 -20.36
CA HIS A 207 18.98 8.98 -21.24
C HIS A 207 19.26 10.31 -20.51
N LEU A 208 18.95 10.39 -19.21
CA LEU A 208 19.00 11.63 -18.42
C LEU A 208 19.75 11.46 -17.07
N ASP A 209 20.66 10.48 -17.01
CA ASP A 209 21.51 10.14 -15.85
C ASP A 209 20.77 9.95 -14.51
N GLY A 210 19.46 9.74 -14.54
CA GLY A 210 18.64 9.38 -13.39
C GLY A 210 18.70 10.31 -12.17
N GLY A 211 19.22 11.53 -12.32
CA GLY A 211 19.46 12.50 -11.26
C GLY A 211 18.25 13.36 -10.89
N ARG A 212 18.48 14.42 -10.09
CA ARG A 212 17.41 15.34 -9.63
C ARG A 212 16.65 16.01 -10.78
N ALA A 213 17.36 16.43 -11.84
CA ALA A 213 16.74 17.04 -13.01
C ALA A 213 15.74 16.09 -13.72
N TRP A 214 16.06 14.79 -13.77
CA TRP A 214 15.15 13.77 -14.28
C TRP A 214 13.91 13.63 -13.42
N LEU A 215 14.05 13.62 -12.09
CA LEU A 215 12.90 13.52 -11.17
C LEU A 215 11.98 14.75 -11.27
N GLU A 216 12.53 15.95 -11.40
CA GLU A 216 11.73 17.17 -11.60
C GLU A 216 11.01 17.15 -12.95
N LEU A 217 11.68 16.71 -14.03
CA LEU A 217 11.06 16.53 -15.34
C LEU A 217 9.95 15.47 -15.30
N LEU A 218 10.19 14.35 -14.60
CA LEU A 218 9.21 13.28 -14.44
C LEU A 218 7.98 13.75 -13.66
N LYS A 219 8.19 14.47 -12.55
CA LYS A 219 7.13 15.09 -11.75
C LYS A 219 6.33 16.09 -12.60
N PHE A 220 7.02 16.94 -13.36
CA PHE A 220 6.38 17.86 -14.30
C PHE A 220 5.54 17.11 -15.34
N PHE A 221 6.13 16.13 -16.04
CA PHE A 221 5.46 15.39 -17.10
C PHE A 221 4.22 14.65 -16.60
N VAL A 222 4.33 13.95 -15.46
CA VAL A 222 3.20 13.21 -14.87
C VAL A 222 2.07 14.15 -14.47
N ASN A 223 2.35 15.36 -13.96
CA ASN A 223 1.31 16.29 -13.54
C ASN A 223 0.63 17.05 -14.69
N HIS A 224 1.31 17.20 -15.83
CA HIS A 224 0.79 18.00 -16.97
C HIS A 224 0.34 17.14 -18.16
N ARG A 225 0.57 15.81 -18.15
CA ARG A 225 0.04 14.91 -19.18
C ARG A 225 -1.47 14.75 -19.05
N ARG A 226 -2.19 15.11 -20.11
CA ARG A 226 -3.66 15.00 -20.19
C ARG A 226 -4.13 13.54 -20.25
N PHE A 227 -5.28 13.27 -19.61
CA PHE A 227 -5.92 11.96 -19.64
C PHE A 227 -6.53 11.70 -21.03
N THR A 228 -5.96 10.75 -21.78
CA THR A 228 -6.54 10.30 -23.05
C THR A 228 -7.84 9.52 -22.84
N ARG A 229 -7.94 8.80 -21.72
CA ARG A 229 -9.10 8.00 -21.32
C ARG A 229 -9.28 8.12 -19.81
N SER A 230 -10.53 8.20 -19.36
CA SER A 230 -10.87 8.23 -17.93
C SER A 230 -12.28 7.66 -17.72
N ARG A 231 -12.49 6.99 -16.59
CA ARG A 231 -13.84 6.58 -16.15
C ARG A 231 -14.71 7.77 -15.77
N CYS A 232 -14.10 8.88 -15.37
CA CYS A 232 -14.78 10.16 -15.16
C CYS A 232 -14.70 10.95 -16.47
N SER A 233 -15.82 11.07 -17.18
CA SER A 233 -15.92 11.79 -18.46
C SER A 233 -15.37 13.22 -18.36
N GLY A 234 -15.67 13.93 -17.28
CA GLY A 234 -15.20 15.30 -17.02
C GLY A 234 -13.69 15.47 -16.80
N ARG A 235 -12.91 14.36 -16.76
CA ARG A 235 -11.44 14.39 -16.69
C ARG A 235 -10.77 14.12 -18.04
N VAL A 236 -11.49 13.61 -19.04
CA VAL A 236 -10.92 13.35 -20.36
C VAL A 236 -10.42 14.67 -20.95
N GLY A 237 -9.19 14.67 -21.45
CA GLY A 237 -8.54 15.88 -21.97
C GLY A 237 -7.98 16.83 -20.91
N LYS A 238 -8.19 16.60 -19.61
CA LYS A 238 -7.56 17.36 -18.51
C LYS A 238 -6.29 16.67 -18.02
N SER A 239 -5.33 17.44 -17.52
CA SER A 239 -4.17 16.94 -16.77
C SER A 239 -4.54 16.67 -15.31
N PRO A 240 -3.73 15.91 -14.56
CA PRO A 240 -3.87 15.81 -13.10
C PRO A 240 -3.88 17.18 -12.41
N ARG A 241 -3.02 18.11 -12.85
CA ARG A 241 -3.00 19.48 -12.30
C ARG A 241 -4.32 20.21 -12.55
N GLU A 242 -4.84 20.19 -13.78
CA GLU A 242 -6.13 20.81 -14.14
C GLU A 242 -7.28 20.15 -13.35
N ALA A 243 -7.22 18.83 -13.15
CA ALA A 243 -8.25 18.09 -12.41
C ALA A 243 -8.24 18.38 -10.89
N MET A 244 -7.08 18.70 -10.31
CA MET A 244 -6.94 18.98 -8.88
C MET A 244 -7.14 20.46 -8.54
N THR A 245 -6.71 21.37 -9.41
CA THR A 245 -6.76 22.82 -9.17
C THR A 245 -8.00 23.48 -9.78
N GLY A 246 -8.62 22.86 -10.78
CA GLY A 246 -9.71 23.46 -11.55
C GLY A 246 -9.24 24.50 -12.57
N GLU A 247 -7.97 24.90 -12.54
CA GLU A 247 -7.40 25.90 -13.44
C GLU A 247 -6.91 25.25 -14.74
N ALA A 248 -7.28 25.84 -15.88
CA ALA A 248 -6.77 25.45 -17.17
C ALA A 248 -5.31 25.91 -17.32
N HIS A 249 -4.46 25.08 -17.94
CA HIS A 249 -3.10 25.47 -18.27
C HIS A 249 -2.73 25.12 -19.70
N SER A 250 -1.74 25.82 -20.24
CA SER A 250 -1.19 25.56 -21.57
C SER A 250 -0.64 24.13 -21.69
N HIS A 251 -0.42 23.68 -22.92
CA HIS A 251 0.16 22.36 -23.18
C HIS A 251 1.54 22.22 -22.51
N SER A 252 1.88 21.01 -22.07
CA SER A 252 3.13 20.76 -21.32
C SER A 252 4.39 21.18 -22.08
N LEU A 253 4.43 21.04 -23.40
CA LEU A 253 5.56 21.52 -24.23
C LEU A 253 5.68 23.05 -24.23
N THR A 254 4.55 23.76 -24.24
CA THR A 254 4.54 25.23 -24.15
C THR A 254 5.06 25.69 -22.80
N LEU A 255 4.67 25.00 -21.72
CA LEU A 255 5.15 25.28 -20.36
C LEU A 255 6.65 24.95 -20.19
N LEU A 256 7.21 24.07 -21.01
CA LEU A 256 8.66 23.78 -21.07
C LEU A 256 9.43 24.74 -22.01
N GLY A 257 8.76 25.71 -22.63
CA GLY A 257 9.38 26.60 -23.61
C GLY A 257 9.67 25.96 -24.97
N LEU A 258 9.14 24.77 -25.25
CA LEU A 258 9.35 24.02 -26.51
C LEU A 258 8.33 24.37 -27.60
N GLY A 259 7.38 25.26 -27.31
CA GLY A 259 6.34 25.69 -28.25
C GLY A 259 5.11 24.76 -28.31
N PRO A 260 4.12 25.09 -29.17
CA PRO A 260 2.92 24.29 -29.36
C PRO A 260 3.22 22.99 -30.13
N LEU A 261 2.41 21.95 -29.90
CA LEU A 261 2.45 20.73 -30.73
C LEU A 261 2.06 21.09 -32.16
N GLN A 262 2.97 20.87 -33.11
CA GLN A 262 2.61 20.93 -34.51
C GLN A 262 1.68 19.75 -34.84
N PRO A 263 0.58 19.97 -35.60
CA PRO A 263 -0.23 18.88 -36.08
C PRO A 263 0.63 17.92 -36.88
N ARG A 264 0.52 16.61 -36.62
CA ARG A 264 1.13 15.60 -37.49
C ARG A 264 0.56 15.80 -38.89
N GLN A 265 1.39 16.18 -39.85
CA GLN A 265 1.06 16.04 -41.27
C GLN A 265 0.85 14.53 -41.51
N ILE A 266 -0.37 14.17 -41.88
CA ILE A 266 -0.75 12.82 -42.33
C ILE A 266 -0.46 12.74 -43.82
#